data_AF-A0AAD4KCF9-F1
#
_entry.id   AF-A0AAD4KCF9-F1
#
_cell.length_a   1.000
_cell.length_b   1.000
_cell.length_c   1.000
_cell.angle_alpha   90.00
_cell.angle_beta   90.00
_cell.angle_gamma   90.00
#
_symmetry.space_group_name_H-M   'P 1'
#
loop_
_entity.id
_entity.type
_entity.pdbx_description
1 polymer ?
#
loop_
_entity_poly.entity_id
_entity_poly.type
_entity_poly.pdbx_seq_one_letter_code
_entity_poly.pdbx_strand_id
1 'polypeptide(L)'
;MGMSSFVEIDGSYLEGGGQALRNAISLSVILNRPVRVVKIRANRPKPGLSHQHLHGVNLLRDISQAEVTGNALLSTELEFTPRTIAGGMYKVDTRTAASITLIYQMVMPVLLFANGASRIDVTGGTNVAFAPQVEYMQQVLLPSLKRFAVNAVELKVLHHGFYPRGNGRCQLNVEPLQQPLDAAQFVDFGQFRAVKGAAYYAGRLPKCIAYDMQHSAEREIHRLWPDHQCSIQVFKHSPDRARDNGAGIILTALTSSGCVMGAATVGEKNIDGHMIGSNASCELAGYIKNEICVDAHLQDQLIIYMALAKGCSRMRTCVLSKHTRTAIYVAEQMTGVKFSIEYGDFGQTFVSCEGLGQRNPYN
;
A
#
# COMPACT_ATOMS: atom_id res chain seq x y z
N MET A 1 -34.04 5.80 -18.62
CA MET A 1 -33.28 5.09 -17.57
C MET A 1 -32.58 6.16 -16.76
N GLY A 2 -32.94 6.33 -15.48
CA GLY A 2 -32.47 7.47 -14.69
C GLY A 2 -30.95 7.51 -14.62
N MET A 3 -30.34 8.65 -14.94
CA MET A 3 -28.91 8.88 -14.72
C MET A 3 -28.63 8.63 -13.24
N SER A 4 -27.96 7.53 -12.91
CA SER A 4 -27.45 7.32 -11.56
C SER A 4 -26.51 8.48 -11.24
N SER A 5 -26.88 9.30 -10.26
CA SER A 5 -26.08 10.44 -9.83
C SER A 5 -24.72 9.95 -9.34
N PHE A 6 -23.64 10.56 -9.82
CA PHE A 6 -22.29 10.28 -9.33
C PHE A 6 -22.19 10.55 -7.83
N VAL A 7 -21.47 9.68 -7.11
CA VAL A 7 -20.92 10.04 -5.80
C VAL A 7 -19.76 11.01 -6.05
N GLU A 8 -19.83 12.22 -5.51
CA GLU A 8 -18.77 13.21 -5.67
C GLU A 8 -17.73 13.09 -4.56
N ILE A 9 -16.45 13.01 -4.93
CA ILE A 9 -15.33 12.94 -4.01
C ILE A 9 -14.40 14.14 -4.25
N ASP A 10 -14.17 14.94 -3.21
CA ASP A 10 -13.21 16.05 -3.27
C ASP A 10 -11.76 15.55 -3.08
N GLY A 11 -10.99 15.51 -4.17
CA GLY A 11 -9.59 15.12 -4.22
C GLY A 11 -8.60 16.15 -3.62
N SER A 12 -9.09 17.29 -3.12
CA SER A 12 -8.34 18.27 -2.33
C SER A 12 -8.49 18.06 -0.82
N TYR A 13 -9.30 17.10 -0.38
CA TYR A 13 -9.46 16.80 1.04
C TYR A 13 -8.12 16.35 1.66
N LEU A 14 -7.54 17.21 2.52
CA LEU A 14 -6.21 17.06 3.09
C LEU A 14 -5.11 16.94 2.00
N GLU A 15 -4.03 16.19 2.26
CA GLU A 15 -2.91 16.05 1.30
C GLU A 15 -3.00 14.77 0.45
N GLY A 16 -4.10 14.04 0.61
CA GLY A 16 -4.26 12.66 0.15
C GLY A 16 -4.82 12.53 -1.26
N GLY A 17 -4.75 13.53 -2.14
CA GLY A 17 -5.45 13.50 -3.44
C GLY A 17 -5.18 12.26 -4.31
N GLY A 18 -3.99 11.65 -4.22
CA GLY A 18 -3.71 10.37 -4.86
C GLY A 18 -4.37 9.17 -4.15
N GLN A 19 -4.41 9.18 -2.81
CA GLN A 19 -5.11 8.18 -1.99
C GLN A 19 -6.62 8.24 -2.21
N ALA A 20 -7.18 9.45 -2.24
CA ALA A 20 -8.60 9.68 -2.48
C ALA A 20 -9.04 9.04 -3.80
N LEU A 21 -8.31 9.34 -4.87
CA LEU A 21 -8.58 8.77 -6.20
C LEU A 21 -8.49 7.24 -6.20
N ARG A 22 -7.42 6.66 -5.64
CA ARG A 22 -7.26 5.19 -5.61
C ARG A 22 -8.44 4.55 -4.91
N ASN A 23 -8.76 4.96 -3.68
CA ASN A 23 -9.86 4.37 -2.93
C ASN A 23 -11.23 4.62 -3.57
N ALA A 24 -11.48 5.82 -4.10
CA ALA A 24 -12.76 6.18 -4.70
C ALA A 24 -13.07 5.33 -5.92
N ILE A 25 -12.11 5.15 -6.82
CA ILE A 25 -12.28 4.34 -8.02
C ILE A 25 -12.33 2.85 -7.65
N SER A 26 -11.46 2.35 -6.76
CA SER A 26 -11.55 0.95 -6.30
C SER A 26 -12.91 0.63 -5.69
N LEU A 27 -13.41 1.48 -4.79
CA LEU A 27 -14.73 1.30 -4.17
C LEU A 27 -15.87 1.49 -5.16
N SER A 28 -15.74 2.40 -6.12
CA SER A 28 -16.70 2.56 -7.23
C SER A 28 -16.88 1.24 -7.97
N VAL A 29 -15.77 0.60 -8.36
CA VAL A 29 -15.82 -0.71 -9.04
C VAL A 29 -16.44 -1.79 -8.16
N ILE A 30 -15.96 -1.93 -6.91
CA ILE A 30 -16.42 -2.99 -6.00
C ILE A 30 -17.93 -2.88 -5.69
N LEU A 31 -18.41 -1.65 -5.52
CA LEU A 31 -19.82 -1.37 -5.20
C LEU A 31 -20.70 -1.22 -6.44
N ASN A 32 -20.11 -1.25 -7.64
CA ASN A 32 -20.75 -0.92 -8.91
C ASN A 32 -21.51 0.43 -8.87
N ARG A 33 -20.86 1.47 -8.33
CA ARG A 33 -21.44 2.81 -8.16
C ARG A 33 -20.62 3.85 -8.94
N PRO A 34 -21.24 4.67 -9.82
CA PRO A 34 -20.51 5.73 -10.50
C PRO A 34 -19.94 6.76 -9.53
N VAL A 35 -18.72 7.22 -9.80
CA VAL A 35 -18.03 8.22 -8.98
C VAL A 35 -17.46 9.34 -9.83
N ARG A 36 -17.48 10.56 -9.29
CA ARG A 36 -16.80 11.72 -9.86
C ARG A 36 -15.80 12.25 -8.85
N VAL A 37 -14.53 12.26 -9.21
CA VAL A 37 -13.45 12.79 -8.36
C VAL A 37 -13.03 14.16 -8.90
N VAL A 38 -13.23 15.21 -8.13
CA VAL A 38 -12.87 16.59 -8.48
C VAL A 38 -11.61 17.04 -7.76
N LYS A 39 -10.96 18.12 -8.23
CA LYS A 39 -9.77 18.72 -7.60
C LYS A 39 -8.63 17.72 -7.30
N ILE A 40 -8.42 16.76 -8.21
CA ILE A 40 -7.44 15.69 -8.04
C ILE A 40 -6.05 16.29 -7.73
N ARG A 41 -5.51 15.98 -6.55
CA ARG A 41 -4.16 16.41 -6.11
C ARG A 41 -3.97 17.93 -6.12
N ALA A 42 -5.02 18.71 -5.87
CA ALA A 42 -4.96 20.18 -5.88
C ALA A 42 -3.88 20.77 -4.95
N ASN A 43 -3.56 20.10 -3.83
CA ASN A 43 -2.56 20.56 -2.86
C ASN A 43 -1.12 20.13 -3.19
N ARG A 44 -0.87 19.56 -4.38
CA ARG A 44 0.47 19.13 -4.82
C ARG A 44 1.07 20.11 -5.82
N PRO A 45 2.42 20.22 -5.90
CA PRO A 45 3.08 21.11 -6.87
C PRO A 45 2.72 20.85 -8.34
N LYS A 46 2.35 19.61 -8.67
CA LYS A 46 1.82 19.20 -9.99
C LYS A 46 0.45 18.54 -9.77
N PRO A 47 -0.65 19.32 -9.77
CA PRO A 47 -2.01 18.81 -9.62
C PRO A 47 -2.43 17.87 -10.74
N GLY A 48 -3.57 17.22 -10.54
CA GLY A 48 -4.20 16.29 -11.47
C GLY A 48 -3.58 14.90 -11.48
N LEU A 49 -4.08 14.05 -12.39
CA LEU A 49 -3.62 12.68 -12.57
C LEU A 49 -2.11 12.63 -12.87
N SER A 50 -1.39 11.77 -12.16
CA SER A 50 0.01 11.45 -12.47
C SER A 50 0.10 10.09 -13.15
N HIS A 51 1.28 9.71 -13.63
CA HIS A 51 1.45 8.45 -14.39
C HIS A 51 0.91 7.22 -13.67
N GLN A 52 1.20 7.03 -12.37
CA GLN A 52 0.67 5.89 -11.62
C GLN A 52 -0.87 5.89 -11.50
N HIS A 53 -1.49 7.08 -11.43
CA HIS A 53 -2.94 7.21 -11.38
C HIS A 53 -3.56 6.85 -12.73
N LEU A 54 -3.03 7.42 -13.81
CA LEU A 54 -3.50 7.15 -15.17
C LEU A 54 -3.43 5.65 -15.50
N HIS A 55 -2.32 4.99 -15.15
CA HIS A 55 -2.15 3.56 -15.38
C HIS A 55 -3.08 2.70 -14.51
N GLY A 56 -3.27 3.07 -13.24
CA GLY A 56 -4.23 2.40 -12.36
C GLY A 56 -5.68 2.55 -12.83
N VAL A 57 -6.08 3.74 -13.28
CA VAL A 57 -7.42 4.01 -13.83
C VAL A 57 -7.62 3.29 -15.15
N ASN A 58 -6.65 3.28 -16.06
CA ASN A 58 -6.72 2.51 -17.31
C ASN A 58 -6.92 1.02 -17.02
N LEU A 59 -6.15 0.47 -16.07
CA LEU A 59 -6.28 -0.93 -15.70
C LEU A 59 -7.66 -1.23 -15.10
N LEU A 60 -8.18 -0.38 -14.21
CA LEU A 60 -9.53 -0.57 -13.66
C LEU A 60 -10.62 -0.37 -14.71
N ARG A 61 -10.45 0.55 -15.67
CA ARG A 61 -11.36 0.68 -16.81
C ARG A 61 -11.45 -0.63 -17.59
N ASP A 62 -10.30 -1.24 -17.88
CA ASP A 62 -10.23 -2.47 -18.66
C ASP A 62 -10.83 -3.66 -17.88
N ILE A 63 -10.51 -3.77 -16.58
CA ILE A 63 -11.07 -4.80 -15.68
C ILE A 63 -12.58 -4.67 -15.54
N SER A 64 -13.09 -3.44 -15.45
CA SER A 64 -14.50 -3.19 -15.12
C SER A 64 -15.40 -2.83 -16.30
N GLN A 65 -14.83 -2.79 -17.52
CA GLN A 65 -15.49 -2.30 -18.74
C GLN A 65 -16.15 -0.94 -18.52
N ALA A 66 -15.47 -0.06 -17.79
CA ALA A 66 -16.04 1.22 -17.37
C ALA A 66 -16.08 2.25 -18.50
N GLU A 67 -17.07 3.13 -18.43
CA GLU A 67 -17.01 4.43 -19.10
C GLU A 67 -16.21 5.40 -18.24
N VAL A 68 -15.29 6.15 -18.84
CA VAL A 68 -14.41 7.06 -18.12
C VAL A 68 -14.24 8.37 -18.87
N THR A 69 -14.53 9.49 -18.20
CA THR A 69 -14.33 10.86 -18.70
C THR A 69 -13.24 11.54 -17.88
N GLY A 70 -12.39 12.36 -18.52
CA GLY A 70 -11.31 13.09 -17.82
C GLY A 70 -10.06 12.25 -17.50
N ASN A 71 -9.90 11.07 -18.11
CA ASN A 71 -8.75 10.18 -17.88
C ASN A 71 -7.52 10.55 -18.73
N ALA A 72 -6.95 11.72 -18.45
CA ALA A 72 -5.73 12.22 -19.10
C ALA A 72 -4.72 12.72 -18.06
N LEU A 73 -3.43 12.69 -18.40
CA LEU A 73 -2.38 13.21 -17.53
C LEU A 73 -2.67 14.66 -17.13
N LEU A 74 -2.46 14.99 -15.86
CA LEU A 74 -2.77 16.28 -15.23
C LEU A 74 -4.25 16.68 -15.20
N SER A 75 -5.17 15.81 -15.62
CA SER A 75 -6.60 16.07 -15.43
C SER A 75 -6.92 16.21 -13.95
N THR A 76 -7.64 17.27 -13.59
CA THR A 76 -8.06 17.57 -12.21
C THR A 76 -9.43 17.01 -11.87
N GLU A 77 -10.11 16.41 -12.84
CA GLU A 77 -11.43 15.82 -12.68
C GLU A 77 -11.51 14.49 -13.45
N LEU A 78 -12.23 13.52 -12.88
CA LEU A 78 -12.45 12.22 -13.51
C LEU A 78 -13.82 11.68 -13.12
N GLU A 79 -14.60 11.27 -14.10
CA GLU A 79 -15.84 10.51 -13.93
C GLU A 79 -15.58 9.05 -14.31
N PHE A 80 -16.07 8.13 -13.50
CA PHE A 80 -15.86 6.69 -13.67
C PHE A 80 -17.17 5.93 -13.41
N THR A 81 -17.63 5.19 -14.41
CA THR A 81 -18.87 4.41 -14.35
C THR A 81 -18.54 2.93 -14.63
N PRO A 82 -18.36 2.11 -13.58
CA PRO A 82 -18.06 0.68 -13.72
C PRO A 82 -19.26 -0.11 -14.22
N ARG A 83 -19.01 -1.35 -14.68
CA ARG A 83 -20.08 -2.28 -15.10
C ARG A 83 -19.92 -3.69 -14.53
N THR A 84 -18.73 -4.26 -14.63
CA THR A 84 -18.41 -5.64 -14.23
C THR A 84 -17.08 -5.68 -13.47
N ILE A 85 -16.62 -6.85 -13.05
CA ILE A 85 -15.26 -7.08 -12.54
C ILE A 85 -14.74 -8.37 -13.18
N ALA A 86 -14.08 -8.22 -14.32
CA ALA A 86 -13.57 -9.34 -15.09
C ALA A 86 -12.21 -9.80 -14.55
N GLY A 87 -12.12 -11.08 -14.16
CA GLY A 87 -10.84 -11.76 -13.98
C GLY A 87 -10.10 -11.93 -15.31
N GLY A 88 -8.82 -12.29 -15.25
CA GLY A 88 -8.01 -12.54 -16.44
C GLY A 88 -6.58 -12.04 -16.34
N MET A 89 -5.90 -11.99 -17.49
CA MET A 89 -4.52 -11.54 -17.59
C MET A 89 -4.44 -10.10 -18.09
N TYR A 90 -3.81 -9.23 -17.32
CA TYR A 90 -3.62 -7.83 -17.67
C TYR A 90 -2.14 -7.47 -17.63
N LYS A 91 -1.75 -6.55 -18.52
CA LYS A 91 -0.37 -6.06 -18.63
C LYS A 91 -0.36 -4.55 -18.64
N VAL A 92 0.50 -3.97 -17.81
CA VAL A 92 0.71 -2.52 -17.74
C VAL A 92 2.19 -2.23 -17.91
N ASP A 93 2.53 -1.42 -18.90
CA ASP A 93 3.87 -0.84 -19.03
C ASP A 93 3.78 0.66 -18.79
N THR A 94 4.34 1.09 -17.66
CA THR A 94 4.28 2.49 -17.26
C THR A 94 5.24 3.39 -18.04
N ARG A 95 6.23 2.80 -18.72
CA ARG A 95 7.34 3.46 -19.45
C ARG A 95 8.10 4.51 -18.64
N THR A 96 7.95 4.50 -17.32
CA THR A 96 8.47 5.49 -16.38
C THR A 96 8.74 4.82 -15.03
N ALA A 97 9.26 5.57 -14.05
CA ALA A 97 9.36 5.12 -12.66
C ALA A 97 8.03 5.24 -11.87
N ALA A 98 6.86 5.23 -12.53
CA ALA A 98 5.58 5.20 -11.85
C ALA A 98 5.49 3.96 -10.95
N SER A 99 5.07 4.15 -9.70
CA SER A 99 5.11 3.08 -8.71
C SER A 99 4.13 1.96 -9.03
N ILE A 100 4.67 0.74 -9.14
CA ILE A 100 3.91 -0.50 -9.30
C ILE A 100 3.04 -0.76 -8.07
N THR A 101 3.55 -0.50 -6.86
CA THR A 101 2.84 -0.78 -5.61
C THR A 101 1.58 0.08 -5.46
N LEU A 102 1.60 1.32 -5.95
CA LEU A 102 0.42 2.18 -5.97
C LEU A 102 -0.64 1.73 -6.98
N ILE A 103 -0.22 1.16 -8.12
CA ILE A 103 -1.14 0.53 -9.08
C ILE A 103 -1.77 -0.71 -8.43
N TYR A 104 -0.98 -1.56 -7.78
CA TYR A 104 -1.49 -2.74 -7.08
C TYR A 104 -2.41 -2.42 -5.92
N GLN A 105 -2.13 -1.40 -5.10
CA GLN A 105 -3.05 -0.96 -4.05
C GLN A 105 -4.43 -0.57 -4.59
N MET A 106 -4.49 -0.06 -5.82
CA MET A 106 -5.74 0.33 -6.47
C MET A 106 -6.51 -0.88 -7.03
N VAL A 107 -5.81 -1.84 -7.65
CA VAL A 107 -6.48 -2.94 -8.36
C VAL A 107 -6.70 -4.19 -7.51
N MET A 108 -5.82 -4.46 -6.55
CA MET A 108 -5.87 -5.68 -5.74
C MET A 108 -7.18 -5.80 -4.94
N PRO A 109 -7.71 -4.75 -4.26
CA PRO A 109 -9.00 -4.86 -3.59
C PRO A 109 -10.14 -5.21 -4.54
N VAL A 110 -10.10 -4.72 -5.79
CA VAL A 110 -11.13 -4.97 -6.81
C VAL A 110 -11.11 -6.43 -7.27
N LEU A 111 -9.92 -6.96 -7.54
CA LEU A 111 -9.76 -8.33 -8.07
C LEU A 111 -10.21 -9.42 -7.09
N LEU A 112 -10.26 -9.11 -5.79
CA LEU A 112 -10.87 -9.99 -4.79
C LEU A 112 -12.37 -10.23 -5.01
N PHE A 113 -13.04 -9.36 -5.76
CA PHE A 113 -14.47 -9.47 -6.10
C PHE A 113 -14.68 -9.76 -7.60
N ALA A 114 -13.64 -10.22 -8.30
CA ALA A 114 -13.74 -10.58 -9.72
C ALA A 114 -14.52 -11.87 -9.94
N ASN A 115 -14.99 -12.07 -11.16
CA ASN A 115 -15.65 -13.29 -11.61
C ASN A 115 -14.69 -14.48 -11.87
N GLY A 116 -13.39 -14.31 -11.58
CA GLY A 116 -12.38 -15.34 -11.82
C GLY A 116 -10.97 -14.90 -11.41
N ALA A 117 -10.05 -15.86 -11.44
CA ALA A 117 -8.63 -15.65 -11.12
C ALA A 117 -8.00 -14.57 -12.01
N SER A 118 -7.07 -13.81 -11.45
CA SER A 118 -6.45 -12.67 -12.12
C SER A 118 -4.94 -12.67 -12.01
N ARG A 119 -4.27 -12.31 -13.10
CA ARG A 119 -2.82 -12.08 -13.16
C ARG A 119 -2.52 -10.71 -13.75
N ILE A 120 -1.83 -9.87 -12.99
CA ILE A 120 -1.43 -8.53 -13.40
C ILE A 120 0.10 -8.49 -13.50
N ASP A 121 0.63 -8.30 -14.70
CA ASP A 121 2.05 -8.06 -14.93
C ASP A 121 2.29 -6.56 -15.14
N VAL A 122 3.04 -5.91 -14.24
CA VAL A 122 3.31 -4.45 -14.30
C VAL A 122 4.80 -4.20 -14.47
N THR A 123 5.15 -3.28 -15.37
CA THR A 123 6.50 -2.73 -15.56
C THR A 123 6.54 -1.26 -15.12
N GLY A 124 7.45 -0.91 -14.21
CA GLY A 124 7.54 0.43 -13.60
C GLY A 124 8.55 0.53 -12.45
N GLY A 125 8.31 1.43 -11.50
CA GLY A 125 9.14 1.57 -10.30
C GLY A 125 8.73 0.59 -9.19
N THR A 126 9.68 -0.14 -8.60
CA THR A 126 9.44 -1.09 -7.49
C THR A 126 9.77 -0.50 -6.13
N ASN A 127 10.84 0.29 -6.05
CA ASN A 127 11.33 0.93 -4.83
C ASN A 127 11.66 2.38 -5.21
N VAL A 128 10.65 3.24 -5.13
CA VAL A 128 10.71 4.65 -5.52
C VAL A 128 10.18 5.52 -4.39
N ALA A 129 10.58 6.79 -4.37
CA ALA A 129 10.13 7.73 -3.35
C ALA A 129 8.59 7.89 -3.34
N PHE A 130 8.05 8.20 -2.16
CA PHE A 130 6.61 8.43 -1.93
C PHE A 130 5.69 7.25 -2.30
N ALA A 131 6.23 6.03 -2.31
CA ALA A 131 5.46 4.80 -2.46
C ALA A 131 6.06 3.68 -1.59
N PRO A 132 5.24 2.72 -1.13
CA PRO A 132 5.77 1.53 -0.47
C PRO A 132 6.71 0.76 -1.39
N GLN A 133 7.82 0.26 -0.83
CA GLN A 133 8.68 -0.69 -1.50
C GLN A 133 7.91 -1.98 -1.80
N VAL A 134 8.26 -2.70 -2.87
CA VAL A 134 7.55 -3.94 -3.22
C VAL A 134 7.67 -5.01 -2.14
N GLU A 135 8.81 -5.06 -1.45
CA GLU A 135 9.04 -5.93 -0.29
C GLU A 135 8.13 -5.57 0.89
N TYR A 136 7.77 -4.30 1.05
CA TYR A 136 6.83 -3.88 2.09
C TYR A 136 5.45 -4.50 1.85
N MET A 137 5.00 -4.53 0.59
CA MET A 137 3.76 -5.25 0.27
C MET A 137 3.88 -6.74 0.59
N GLN A 138 4.99 -7.39 0.22
CA GLN A 138 5.20 -8.82 0.45
C GLN A 138 5.30 -9.19 1.94
N GLN A 139 5.96 -8.36 2.75
CA GLN A 139 6.34 -8.68 4.12
C GLN A 139 5.39 -8.08 5.16
N VAL A 140 4.61 -7.04 4.81
CA VAL A 140 3.76 -6.32 5.77
C VAL A 140 2.29 -6.35 5.31
N LEU A 141 1.98 -5.80 4.13
CA LEU A 141 0.59 -5.73 3.66
C LEU A 141 -0.03 -7.12 3.47
N LEU A 142 0.55 -7.95 2.60
CA LEU A 142 -0.03 -9.26 2.28
C LEU A 142 -0.18 -10.18 3.50
N PRO A 143 0.81 -10.27 4.42
CA PRO A 143 0.61 -11.01 5.67
C PRO A 143 -0.51 -10.44 6.54
N SER A 144 -0.69 -9.12 6.58
CA SER A 144 -1.76 -8.49 7.34
C SER A 144 -3.15 -8.79 6.75
N LEU A 145 -3.26 -8.87 5.42
CA LEU A 145 -4.52 -9.21 4.75
C LEU A 145 -5.02 -10.63 5.04
N LYS A 146 -4.16 -11.54 5.51
CA LYS A 146 -4.58 -12.86 5.98
C LYS A 146 -5.58 -12.79 7.15
N ARG A 147 -5.52 -11.73 7.98
CA ARG A 147 -6.51 -11.50 9.05
C ARG A 147 -7.90 -11.14 8.53
N PHE A 148 -8.00 -10.69 7.28
CA PHE A 148 -9.26 -10.50 6.57
C PHE A 148 -9.67 -11.73 5.75
N ALA A 149 -9.05 -12.90 6.01
CA ALA A 149 -9.19 -14.13 5.25
C ALA A 149 -8.72 -14.05 3.78
N VAL A 150 -7.89 -13.07 3.42
CA VAL A 150 -7.27 -12.97 2.08
C VAL A 150 -6.01 -13.83 2.03
N ASN A 151 -6.15 -15.07 1.55
CA ASN A 151 -5.05 -16.05 1.56
C ASN A 151 -4.41 -16.29 0.19
N ALA A 152 -5.10 -15.97 -0.89
CA ALA A 152 -4.72 -16.34 -2.25
C ALA A 152 -4.31 -15.12 -3.09
N VAL A 153 -3.33 -14.38 -2.57
CA VAL A 153 -2.64 -13.29 -3.29
C VAL A 153 -1.15 -13.56 -3.29
N GLU A 154 -0.56 -13.61 -4.48
CA GLU A 154 0.87 -13.86 -4.68
C GLU A 154 1.50 -12.70 -5.44
N LEU A 155 2.55 -12.09 -4.86
CA LEU A 155 3.33 -11.03 -5.50
C LEU A 155 4.75 -11.51 -5.77
N LYS A 156 5.11 -11.63 -7.05
CA LYS A 156 6.45 -11.97 -7.52
C LYS A 156 7.17 -10.73 -8.03
N VAL A 157 8.36 -10.48 -7.49
CA VAL A 157 9.29 -9.48 -8.03
C VAL A 157 10.21 -10.17 -9.02
N LEU A 158 10.08 -9.85 -10.30
CA LEU A 158 10.91 -10.41 -11.37
C LEU A 158 12.17 -9.56 -11.57
N HIS A 159 12.01 -8.25 -11.55
CA HIS A 159 13.10 -7.28 -11.68
C HIS A 159 12.82 -6.08 -10.78
N HIS A 160 13.85 -5.51 -10.16
CA HIS A 160 13.80 -4.27 -9.41
C HIS A 160 14.02 -3.08 -10.35
N GLY A 161 13.21 -2.05 -10.17
CA GLY A 161 13.22 -0.81 -10.95
C GLY A 161 13.31 0.41 -10.06
N PHE A 162 14.42 1.12 -10.16
CA PHE A 162 14.70 2.31 -9.36
C PHE A 162 14.50 3.59 -10.18
N TYR A 163 14.27 4.71 -9.50
CA TYR A 163 14.23 6.02 -10.14
C TYR A 163 15.61 6.35 -10.78
N PRO A 164 15.68 7.03 -11.95
CA PRO A 164 14.59 7.65 -12.70
C PRO A 164 13.88 6.77 -13.73
N ARG A 165 14.49 5.67 -14.16
CA ARG A 165 13.96 4.91 -15.30
C ARG A 165 12.81 3.97 -14.91
N GLY A 166 12.84 3.42 -13.70
CA GLY A 166 11.94 2.33 -13.33
C GLY A 166 12.38 1.04 -14.02
N ASN A 167 11.55 0.48 -14.90
CA ASN A 167 11.75 -0.81 -15.60
C ASN A 167 11.85 -2.05 -14.70
N GLY A 168 11.45 -1.92 -13.44
CA GLY A 168 11.18 -3.07 -12.58
C GLY A 168 9.95 -3.79 -13.09
N ARG A 169 9.85 -5.07 -12.76
CA ARG A 169 8.78 -5.96 -13.25
C ARG A 169 8.26 -6.78 -12.10
N CYS A 170 6.97 -6.68 -11.84
CA CYS A 170 6.29 -7.50 -10.86
C CYS A 170 5.12 -8.22 -11.50
N GLN A 171 4.71 -9.32 -10.87
CA GLN A 171 3.52 -10.07 -11.19
C GLN A 171 2.69 -10.23 -9.93
N LEU A 172 1.42 -9.86 -10.00
CA LEU A 172 0.43 -10.08 -8.94
C LEU A 172 -0.59 -11.10 -9.42
N ASN A 173 -0.72 -12.22 -8.70
CA ASN A 173 -1.79 -13.20 -8.90
C ASN A 173 -2.80 -13.03 -7.75
N VAL A 174 -4.09 -12.99 -8.09
CA VAL A 174 -5.20 -12.81 -7.14
C VAL A 174 -6.30 -13.80 -7.46
N GLU A 175 -6.69 -14.61 -6.48
CA GLU A 175 -7.91 -15.42 -6.54
C GLU A 175 -9.10 -14.64 -5.95
N PRO A 176 -10.29 -14.71 -6.56
CA PRO A 176 -11.47 -14.07 -6.03
C PRO A 176 -11.93 -14.73 -4.73
N LEU A 177 -12.47 -13.91 -3.84
CA LEU A 177 -13.04 -14.34 -2.57
C LEU A 177 -14.20 -15.29 -2.80
N GLN A 178 -14.25 -16.37 -2.02
CA GLN A 178 -15.38 -17.31 -1.96
C GLN A 178 -16.41 -16.93 -0.88
N GLN A 179 -15.94 -16.27 0.17
CA GLN A 179 -16.73 -15.75 1.28
C GLN A 179 -16.40 -14.26 1.49
N PRO A 180 -17.28 -13.48 2.13
CA PRO A 180 -16.96 -12.11 2.51
C PRO A 180 -15.64 -12.03 3.29
N LEU A 181 -14.97 -10.89 3.21
CA LEU A 181 -13.80 -10.61 4.05
C LEU A 181 -14.19 -10.71 5.54
N ASP A 182 -13.33 -11.32 6.33
CA ASP A 182 -13.50 -11.35 7.79
C ASP A 182 -13.12 -10.01 8.39
N ALA A 183 -13.83 -9.61 9.45
CA ALA A 183 -13.39 -8.47 10.26
C ALA A 183 -12.06 -8.78 10.96
N ALA A 184 -11.09 -7.88 10.83
CA ALA A 184 -9.75 -8.09 11.35
C ALA A 184 -9.50 -7.34 12.66
N GLN A 185 -8.82 -8.00 13.59
CA GLN A 185 -8.39 -7.43 14.86
C GLN A 185 -6.88 -7.23 14.86
N PHE A 186 -6.41 -6.00 14.99
CA PHE A 186 -5.01 -5.60 15.16
C PHE A 186 -4.86 -4.74 16.42
N VAL A 187 -5.37 -5.23 17.55
CA VAL A 187 -5.37 -4.49 18.82
C VAL A 187 -4.41 -5.06 19.85
N ASP A 188 -4.21 -6.36 19.83
CA ASP A 188 -3.25 -7.04 20.68
C ASP A 188 -1.86 -7.02 20.03
N PHE A 189 -0.89 -6.38 20.67
CA PHE A 189 0.52 -6.46 20.26
C PHE A 189 1.18 -7.72 20.80
N GLY A 190 0.72 -8.25 21.93
CA GLY A 190 1.41 -9.31 22.65
C GLY A 190 2.81 -8.86 23.08
N GLN A 191 3.83 -9.62 22.67
CA GLN A 191 5.24 -9.35 22.99
C GLN A 191 6.05 -9.12 21.72
N PHE A 192 7.01 -8.20 21.78
CA PHE A 192 8.03 -8.05 20.74
C PHE A 192 8.87 -9.33 20.63
N ARG A 193 9.02 -9.87 19.41
CA ARG A 193 9.75 -11.13 19.16
C ARG A 193 11.11 -10.90 18.53
N ALA A 194 11.12 -10.23 17.37
CA ALA A 194 12.32 -10.09 16.58
C ALA A 194 12.18 -8.96 15.56
N VAL A 195 13.33 -8.44 15.12
CA VAL A 195 13.46 -7.64 13.90
C VAL A 195 14.08 -8.50 12.80
N LYS A 196 13.45 -8.48 11.62
CA LYS A 196 14.01 -9.03 10.39
C LYS A 196 14.11 -7.92 9.35
N GLY A 197 15.14 -7.96 8.53
CA GLY A 197 15.28 -6.96 7.48
C GLY A 197 16.27 -7.32 6.39
N ALA A 198 16.35 -6.42 5.42
CA ALA A 198 17.26 -6.49 4.31
C ALA A 198 17.77 -5.09 3.97
N ALA A 199 19.09 -4.94 3.89
CA ALA A 199 19.74 -3.78 3.29
C ALA A 199 20.30 -4.19 1.93
N TYR A 200 19.86 -3.51 0.87
CA TYR A 200 20.23 -3.85 -0.50
C TYR A 200 20.95 -2.70 -1.19
N TYR A 201 21.73 -3.06 -2.20
CA TYR A 201 22.30 -2.12 -3.16
C TYR A 201 22.38 -2.74 -4.56
N ALA A 202 22.44 -1.89 -5.57
CA ALA A 202 22.42 -2.29 -6.97
C ALA A 202 23.32 -1.41 -7.84
N GLY A 203 23.64 -1.90 -9.04
CA GLY A 203 24.45 -1.20 -10.02
C GLY A 203 25.90 -0.97 -9.54
N ARG A 204 26.36 0.27 -9.68
CA ARG A 204 27.73 0.72 -9.38
C ARG A 204 27.90 1.27 -7.97
N LEU A 205 26.86 1.21 -7.12
CA LEU A 205 26.96 1.70 -5.76
C LEU A 205 27.95 0.86 -4.94
N PRO A 206 28.78 1.50 -4.08
CA PRO A 206 29.73 0.79 -3.24
C PRO A 206 29.01 -0.05 -2.18
N LYS A 207 29.57 -1.21 -1.86
CA LYS A 207 28.99 -2.14 -0.87
C LYS A 207 28.84 -1.53 0.53
N CYS A 208 29.73 -0.60 0.89
CA CYS A 208 29.73 0.02 2.23
C CYS A 208 28.39 0.65 2.56
N ILE A 209 27.70 1.25 1.57
CA ILE A 209 26.37 1.87 1.77
C ILE A 209 25.37 0.90 2.44
N ALA A 210 25.29 -0.35 1.97
CA ALA A 210 24.35 -1.32 2.53
C ALA A 210 24.80 -1.85 3.90
N TYR A 211 26.12 -1.99 4.12
CA TYR A 211 26.67 -2.33 5.44
C TYR A 211 26.48 -1.19 6.45
N ASP A 212 26.63 0.07 6.05
CA ASP A 212 26.41 1.24 6.90
C ASP A 212 24.94 1.32 7.33
N MET A 213 24.01 1.00 6.43
CA MET A 213 22.58 0.83 6.75
C MET A 213 22.35 -0.28 7.76
N GLN A 214 22.92 -1.47 7.51
CA GLN A 214 22.80 -2.62 8.40
C GLN A 214 23.33 -2.29 9.79
N HIS A 215 24.59 -1.87 9.91
CA HIS A 215 25.24 -1.61 11.18
C HIS A 215 24.54 -0.52 11.98
N SER A 216 24.10 0.57 11.34
CA SER A 216 23.33 1.61 12.02
C SER A 216 22.01 1.07 12.57
N ALA A 217 21.26 0.31 11.76
CA ALA A 217 19.99 -0.25 12.18
C ALA A 217 20.13 -1.30 13.30
N GLU A 218 21.08 -2.23 13.18
CA GLU A 218 21.37 -3.25 14.20
C GLU A 218 21.80 -2.60 15.51
N ARG A 219 22.66 -1.57 15.46
CA ARG A 219 23.11 -0.84 16.64
C ARG A 219 21.95 -0.18 17.39
N GLU A 220 21.05 0.52 16.69
CA GLU A 220 19.90 1.19 17.33
C GLU A 220 18.93 0.18 17.95
N ILE A 221 18.63 -0.92 17.26
CA ILE A 221 17.75 -1.98 17.79
C ILE A 221 18.40 -2.68 18.98
N HIS A 222 19.67 -3.07 18.88
CA HIS A 222 20.40 -3.74 19.97
C HIS A 222 20.54 -2.84 21.21
N ARG A 223 20.70 -1.53 21.04
CA ARG A 223 20.72 -0.57 22.15
C ARG A 223 19.42 -0.59 22.97
N LEU A 224 18.28 -0.81 22.32
CA LEU A 224 16.97 -0.77 22.96
C LEU A 224 16.51 -2.15 23.44
N TRP A 225 16.89 -3.20 22.72
CA TRP A 225 16.49 -4.59 22.97
C TRP A 225 17.68 -5.54 22.79
N PRO A 226 18.66 -5.54 23.72
CA PRO A 226 19.93 -6.27 23.56
C PRO A 226 19.76 -7.79 23.41
N ASP A 227 18.76 -8.35 24.10
CA ASP A 227 18.50 -9.79 24.12
C ASP A 227 17.56 -10.28 23.00
N HIS A 228 17.08 -9.38 22.13
CA HIS A 228 16.14 -9.73 21.06
C HIS A 228 16.86 -10.01 19.75
N GLN A 229 16.33 -10.97 18.98
CA GLN A 229 16.88 -11.29 17.67
C GLN A 229 16.69 -10.12 16.70
N CYS A 230 17.80 -9.62 16.15
CA CYS A 230 17.82 -8.69 15.02
C CYS A 230 18.65 -9.32 13.89
N SER A 231 18.04 -9.54 12.74
CA SER A 231 18.72 -10.13 11.58
C SER A 231 18.44 -9.29 10.35
N ILE A 232 19.44 -8.52 9.91
CA ILE A 232 19.37 -7.70 8.71
C ILE A 232 20.35 -8.26 7.67
N GLN A 233 19.83 -8.79 6.57
CA GLN A 233 20.68 -9.35 5.52
C GLN A 233 21.19 -8.24 4.58
N VAL A 234 22.47 -8.28 4.24
CA VAL A 234 23.05 -7.41 3.20
C VAL A 234 23.18 -8.18 1.90
N PHE A 235 22.67 -7.64 0.81
CA PHE A 235 22.88 -8.24 -0.51
C PHE A 235 22.97 -7.22 -1.64
N LYS A 236 23.66 -7.62 -2.72
CA LYS A 236 23.68 -6.88 -3.98
C LYS A 236 22.66 -7.47 -4.93
N HIS A 237 21.79 -6.64 -5.51
CA HIS A 237 21.01 -7.10 -6.65
C HIS A 237 21.94 -7.40 -7.83
N SER A 238 21.79 -8.58 -8.41
CA SER A 238 22.49 -8.95 -9.63
C SER A 238 22.03 -8.08 -10.82
N PRO A 239 22.87 -7.89 -11.86
CA PRO A 239 22.51 -7.05 -13.00
C PRO A 239 21.27 -7.50 -13.78
N ASP A 240 20.97 -8.80 -13.76
CA ASP A 240 19.75 -9.38 -14.33
C ASP A 240 18.51 -9.06 -13.47
N ARG A 241 18.66 -8.84 -12.16
CA ARG A 241 17.56 -8.47 -11.25
C ARG A 241 17.37 -6.96 -11.17
N ALA A 242 18.44 -6.16 -11.19
CA ALA A 242 18.39 -4.71 -11.12
C ALA A 242 19.50 -4.08 -11.97
N ARG A 243 19.13 -3.38 -13.04
CA ARG A 243 20.09 -2.74 -13.97
C ARG A 243 20.60 -1.39 -13.49
N ASP A 244 19.80 -0.70 -12.68
CA ASP A 244 20.04 0.68 -12.27
C ASP A 244 20.66 0.75 -10.89
N ASN A 245 21.24 1.91 -10.58
CA ASN A 245 21.70 2.19 -9.23
C ASN A 245 20.49 2.36 -8.31
N GLY A 246 20.52 1.70 -7.17
CA GLY A 246 19.52 1.84 -6.11
C GLY A 246 20.03 1.19 -4.85
N ALA A 247 19.69 1.75 -3.70
CA ALA A 247 19.97 1.14 -2.41
C ALA A 247 18.82 1.48 -1.46
N GLY A 248 18.68 0.71 -0.40
CA GLY A 248 17.65 0.94 0.59
C GLY A 248 17.65 -0.14 1.64
N ILE A 249 16.84 0.08 2.64
CA ILE A 249 16.61 -0.87 3.73
C ILE A 249 15.12 -1.09 3.91
N ILE A 250 14.75 -2.32 4.24
CA ILE A 250 13.44 -2.66 4.77
C ILE A 250 13.62 -3.46 6.06
N LEU A 251 12.91 -3.04 7.09
CA LEU A 251 12.86 -3.66 8.40
C LEU A 251 11.43 -4.03 8.73
N THR A 252 11.27 -5.16 9.41
CA THR A 252 9.99 -5.64 9.93
C THR A 252 10.15 -6.05 11.38
N ALA A 253 9.23 -5.59 12.23
CA ALA A 253 9.11 -6.05 13.60
C ALA A 253 7.99 -7.10 13.70
N LEU A 254 8.30 -8.22 14.35
CA LEU A 254 7.37 -9.33 14.55
C LEU A 254 6.93 -9.38 16.01
N THR A 255 5.64 -9.64 16.23
CA THR A 255 5.09 -9.77 17.58
C THR A 255 4.47 -11.16 17.83
N SER A 256 4.26 -11.51 19.09
CA SER A 256 3.66 -12.80 19.47
C SER A 256 2.20 -12.94 19.05
N SER A 257 1.48 -11.82 18.90
CA SER A 257 0.11 -11.81 18.38
C SER A 257 0.05 -11.93 16.86
N GLY A 258 1.20 -12.02 16.19
CA GLY A 258 1.32 -12.10 14.73
C GLY A 258 1.14 -10.75 14.03
N CYS A 259 1.29 -9.62 14.72
CA CYS A 259 1.34 -8.31 14.07
C CYS A 259 2.72 -8.13 13.41
N VAL A 260 2.72 -7.48 12.24
CA VAL A 260 3.94 -7.16 11.50
C VAL A 260 3.90 -5.68 11.18
N MET A 261 4.89 -4.94 11.69
CA MET A 261 5.08 -3.52 11.36
C MET A 261 6.29 -3.37 10.45
N GLY A 262 6.21 -2.49 9.47
CA GLY A 262 7.33 -2.20 8.57
C GLY A 262 7.90 -0.80 8.74
N ALA A 263 9.20 -0.67 8.55
CA ALA A 263 9.86 0.60 8.25
C ALA A 263 10.76 0.40 7.03
N ALA A 264 10.65 1.28 6.05
CA ALA A 264 11.34 1.11 4.78
C ALA A 264 11.84 2.46 4.25
N THR A 265 13.10 2.51 3.84
CA THR A 265 13.71 3.74 3.31
C THR A 265 14.50 3.42 2.06
N VAL A 266 14.31 4.23 1.01
CA VAL A 266 15.02 4.13 -0.26
C VAL A 266 16.07 5.22 -0.30
N GLY A 267 17.27 4.92 -0.80
CA GLY A 267 18.31 5.91 -1.00
C GLY A 267 18.00 6.84 -2.17
N GLU A 268 18.19 8.14 -1.95
CA GLU A 268 18.07 9.18 -2.99
C GLU A 268 19.43 9.52 -3.60
N LYS A 269 19.59 10.71 -4.20
CA LYS A 269 20.92 11.19 -4.61
C LYS A 269 21.77 11.46 -3.36
N ASN A 270 23.07 11.15 -3.41
CA ASN A 270 24.02 11.28 -2.29
C ASN A 270 23.62 10.44 -1.08
N ILE A 271 23.56 9.12 -1.28
CA ILE A 271 23.10 8.14 -0.28
C ILE A 271 24.04 8.13 0.93
N ASP A 272 23.50 8.51 2.08
CA ASP A 272 24.11 8.26 3.39
C ASP A 272 23.51 6.98 3.99
N GLY A 273 24.29 5.90 3.96
CA GLY A 273 23.85 4.61 4.49
C GLY A 273 23.56 4.64 5.99
N HIS A 274 24.34 5.40 6.78
CA HIS A 274 24.13 5.48 8.22
C HIS A 274 22.81 6.16 8.56
N MET A 275 22.50 7.27 7.89
CA MET A 275 21.25 7.99 8.08
C MET A 275 20.05 7.15 7.66
N ILE A 276 20.13 6.43 6.55
CA ILE A 276 19.06 5.54 6.08
C ILE A 276 18.80 4.41 7.07
N GLY A 277 19.86 3.74 7.55
CA GLY A 277 19.74 2.70 8.57
C GLY A 277 19.12 3.23 9.85
N SER A 278 19.63 4.36 10.35
CA SER A 278 19.16 5.01 11.57
C SER A 278 17.69 5.42 11.47
N ASN A 279 17.27 6.07 10.38
CA ASN A 279 15.90 6.51 10.18
C ASN A 279 14.92 5.33 10.22
N ALA A 280 15.20 4.27 9.46
CA ALA A 280 14.35 3.08 9.42
C ALA A 280 14.27 2.38 10.78
N SER A 281 15.40 2.24 11.50
CA SER A 281 15.41 1.62 12.82
C SER A 281 14.73 2.48 13.89
N CYS A 282 14.89 3.80 13.84
CA CYS A 282 14.26 4.72 14.79
C CYS A 282 12.75 4.73 14.63
N GLU A 283 12.26 4.74 13.38
CA GLU A 283 10.84 4.64 13.07
C GLU A 283 10.25 3.33 13.61
N LEU A 284 10.87 2.19 13.28
CA LEU A 284 10.42 0.89 13.75
C LEU A 284 10.48 0.77 15.27
N ALA A 285 11.52 1.30 15.91
CA ALA A 285 11.65 1.34 17.35
C ALA A 285 10.53 2.16 18.02
N GLY A 286 10.08 3.25 17.37
CA GLY A 286 8.92 4.02 17.79
C GLY A 286 7.64 3.18 17.82
N TYR A 287 7.44 2.33 16.82
CA TYR A 287 6.28 1.42 16.79
C TYR A 287 6.34 0.36 17.89
N ILE A 288 7.51 -0.26 18.10
CA ILE A 288 7.69 -1.29 19.14
C ILE A 288 7.48 -0.69 20.54
N LYS A 289 8.10 0.47 20.84
CA LYS A 289 8.00 1.12 22.15
C LYS A 289 6.57 1.51 22.53
N ASN A 290 5.80 1.95 21.54
CA ASN A 290 4.42 2.37 21.74
C ASN A 290 3.42 1.22 21.46
N GLU A 291 3.91 -0.02 21.35
CA GLU A 291 3.12 -1.23 21.09
C GLU A 291 2.13 -1.11 19.91
N ILE A 292 2.54 -0.39 18.86
CA ILE A 292 1.72 -0.20 17.67
C ILE A 292 1.50 -1.54 16.97
N CYS A 293 0.29 -1.83 16.51
CA CYS A 293 -0.02 -3.07 15.79
C CYS A 293 -0.10 -2.87 14.28
N VAL A 294 -0.38 -1.64 13.84
CA VAL A 294 -0.46 -1.22 12.45
C VAL A 294 0.36 0.06 12.30
N ASP A 295 1.44 0.02 11.52
CA ASP A 295 2.32 1.17 11.34
C ASP A 295 1.70 2.30 10.48
N ALA A 296 2.40 3.43 10.39
CA ALA A 296 1.91 4.65 9.73
C ALA A 296 1.62 4.49 8.23
N HIS A 297 2.21 3.50 7.56
CA HIS A 297 1.99 3.23 6.15
C HIS A 297 0.92 2.15 5.94
N LEU A 298 0.83 1.17 6.84
CA LEU A 298 -0.18 0.12 6.74
C LEU A 298 -1.60 0.66 7.05
N GLN A 299 -1.72 1.65 7.95
CA GLN A 299 -3.02 2.18 8.38
C GLN A 299 -3.95 2.60 7.23
N ASP A 300 -3.48 3.37 6.23
CA ASP A 300 -4.33 3.81 5.12
C ASP A 300 -4.67 2.70 4.12
N GLN A 301 -3.81 1.67 4.05
CA GLN A 301 -3.97 0.53 3.15
C GLN A 301 -5.03 -0.45 3.66
N LEU A 302 -5.24 -0.52 4.99
CA LEU A 302 -6.26 -1.39 5.59
C LEU A 302 -7.67 -0.82 5.57
N ILE A 303 -7.85 0.50 5.45
CA ILE A 303 -9.17 1.16 5.55
C ILE A 303 -10.18 0.58 4.55
N ILE A 304 -9.78 0.34 3.30
CA ILE A 304 -10.69 -0.22 2.28
C ILE A 304 -11.16 -1.62 2.67
N TYR A 305 -10.28 -2.45 3.26
CA TYR A 305 -10.62 -3.79 3.71
C TYR A 305 -11.52 -3.77 4.94
N MET A 306 -11.23 -2.88 5.91
CA MET A 306 -12.09 -2.68 7.09
C MET A 306 -13.53 -2.28 6.68
N ALA A 307 -13.66 -1.36 5.72
CA ALA A 307 -14.96 -0.90 5.24
C ALA A 307 -15.76 -1.98 4.51
N LEU A 308 -15.09 -2.94 3.85
CA LEU A 308 -15.71 -4.02 3.08
C LEU A 308 -15.94 -5.31 3.88
N ALA A 309 -15.23 -5.48 5.01
CA ALA A 309 -15.30 -6.67 5.84
C ALA A 309 -16.68 -6.91 6.47
N LYS A 310 -16.98 -8.17 6.79
CA LYS A 310 -18.16 -8.58 7.54
C LYS A 310 -17.81 -8.56 9.03
N GLY A 311 -18.44 -7.66 9.79
CA GLY A 311 -18.24 -7.48 11.22
C GLY A 311 -17.39 -6.25 11.57
N CYS A 312 -17.08 -6.09 12.86
CA CYS A 312 -16.29 -4.96 13.36
C CYS A 312 -14.79 -5.21 13.27
N SER A 313 -14.10 -4.49 12.38
CA SER A 313 -12.63 -4.47 12.35
C SER A 313 -12.08 -3.42 13.30
N ARG A 314 -10.95 -3.69 13.97
CA ARG A 314 -10.27 -2.72 14.85
C ARG A 314 -8.76 -2.79 14.69
N MET A 315 -8.09 -1.65 14.69
CA MET A 315 -6.63 -1.55 14.68
C MET A 315 -6.11 -0.54 15.71
N ARG A 316 -4.97 -0.87 16.34
CA ARG A 316 -4.15 0.04 17.15
C ARG A 316 -2.97 0.53 16.30
N THR A 317 -2.99 1.80 15.95
CA THR A 317 -2.00 2.47 15.08
C THR A 317 -1.36 3.66 15.80
N CYS A 318 -0.31 4.25 15.22
CA CYS A 318 0.18 5.57 15.63
C CYS A 318 -0.79 6.68 15.19
N VAL A 319 -0.40 7.94 15.41
CA VAL A 319 -1.14 9.13 14.93
C VAL A 319 -1.54 8.97 13.46
N LEU A 320 -2.82 9.24 13.16
CA LEU A 320 -3.36 9.06 11.81
C LEU A 320 -2.69 9.99 10.81
N SER A 321 -2.17 9.41 9.74
CA SER A 321 -1.62 10.19 8.64
C SER A 321 -2.73 10.92 7.89
N LYS A 322 -2.35 11.95 7.15
CA LYS A 322 -3.27 12.61 6.21
C LYS A 322 -3.85 11.61 5.20
N HIS A 323 -3.07 10.62 4.75
CA HIS A 323 -3.55 9.57 3.84
C HIS A 323 -4.62 8.69 4.48
N THR A 324 -4.46 8.31 5.74
CA THR A 324 -5.44 7.49 6.46
C THR A 324 -6.75 8.24 6.69
N ARG A 325 -6.68 9.51 7.08
CA ARG A 325 -7.86 10.36 7.22
C ARG A 325 -8.60 10.54 5.89
N THR A 326 -7.87 10.74 4.79
CA THR A 326 -8.45 10.76 3.44
C THR A 326 -9.08 9.41 3.06
N ALA A 327 -8.41 8.30 3.39
CA ALA A 327 -8.93 6.96 3.11
C ALA A 327 -10.24 6.69 3.85
N ILE A 328 -10.32 7.08 5.14
CA ILE A 328 -11.54 7.00 5.96
C ILE A 328 -12.65 7.84 5.33
N TYR A 329 -12.38 9.12 5.03
CA TYR A 329 -13.35 10.01 4.40
C TYR A 329 -13.95 9.39 3.13
N VAL A 330 -13.11 8.91 2.21
CA VAL A 330 -13.59 8.31 0.96
C VAL A 330 -14.37 7.01 1.21
N ALA A 331 -13.90 6.16 2.13
CA ALA A 331 -14.62 4.94 2.48
C ALA A 331 -16.03 5.26 3.00
N GLU A 332 -16.16 6.19 3.95
CA GLU A 332 -17.48 6.59 4.47
C GLU A 332 -18.41 7.17 3.39
N GLN A 333 -17.88 7.99 2.47
CA GLN A 333 -18.70 8.55 1.39
C GLN A 333 -19.17 7.49 0.41
N MET A 334 -18.33 6.52 0.08
CA MET A 334 -18.64 5.51 -0.94
C MET A 334 -19.52 4.38 -0.39
N THR A 335 -19.26 3.90 0.83
CA THR A 335 -19.93 2.74 1.41
C THR A 335 -21.05 3.11 2.39
N GLY A 336 -21.00 4.29 3.00
CA GLY A 336 -21.91 4.71 4.07
C GLY A 336 -21.53 4.21 5.47
N VAL A 337 -20.48 3.37 5.60
CA VAL A 337 -19.98 2.92 6.91
C VAL A 337 -19.41 4.09 7.71
N LYS A 338 -19.20 3.88 9.02
CA LYS A 338 -18.58 4.88 9.90
C LYS A 338 -17.34 4.33 10.59
N PHE A 339 -16.33 5.18 10.67
CA PHE A 339 -15.11 4.90 11.41
C PHE A 339 -15.12 5.65 12.74
N SER A 340 -14.89 4.91 13.82
CA SER A 340 -14.68 5.50 15.15
C SER A 340 -13.19 5.59 15.43
N ILE A 341 -12.77 6.74 15.96
CA ILE A 341 -11.37 7.05 16.27
C ILE A 341 -11.27 7.39 17.75
N GLU A 342 -10.49 6.60 18.48
CA GLU A 342 -10.21 6.82 19.90
C GLU A 342 -8.71 7.07 20.08
N TYR A 343 -8.34 8.15 20.74
CA TYR A 343 -6.95 8.44 21.06
C TYR A 343 -6.59 7.77 22.38
N GLY A 344 -5.57 6.91 22.35
CA GLY A 344 -5.02 6.25 23.52
C GLY A 344 -3.81 6.98 24.08
N ASP A 345 -3.16 6.35 25.06
CA ASP A 345 -1.94 6.87 25.66
C ASP A 345 -0.75 6.79 24.70
N PHE A 346 0.30 7.58 24.98
CA PHE A 346 1.59 7.53 24.29
C PHE A 346 1.51 7.63 22.75
N GLY A 347 0.52 8.37 22.23
CA GLY A 347 0.35 8.60 20.79
C GLY A 347 -0.29 7.43 20.03
N GLN A 348 -0.87 6.46 20.75
CA GLN A 348 -1.69 5.40 20.17
C GLN A 348 -3.02 5.96 19.66
N THR A 349 -3.51 5.42 18.55
CA THR A 349 -4.85 5.69 18.03
C THR A 349 -5.52 4.37 17.70
N PHE A 350 -6.73 4.18 18.20
CA PHE A 350 -7.57 3.04 17.86
C PHE A 350 -8.57 3.46 16.80
N VAL A 351 -8.63 2.70 15.72
CA VAL A 351 -9.60 2.89 14.64
C VAL A 351 -10.46 1.65 14.55
N SER A 352 -11.79 1.81 14.60
CA SER A 352 -12.76 0.73 14.42
C SER A 352 -13.79 1.06 13.36
N CYS A 353 -14.32 0.03 12.71
CA CYS A 353 -15.37 0.15 11.70
C CYS A 353 -16.19 -1.14 11.65
N GLU A 354 -17.52 -1.01 11.78
CA GLU A 354 -18.45 -2.07 11.39
C GLU A 354 -18.54 -2.05 9.86
N GLY A 355 -17.94 -3.05 9.21
CA GLY A 355 -17.84 -3.08 7.77
C GLY A 355 -19.14 -3.48 7.08
N LEU A 356 -19.23 -3.20 5.78
CA LEU A 356 -20.41 -3.44 4.95
C LEU A 356 -20.75 -4.94 4.80
N GLY A 357 -19.78 -5.83 4.98
CA GLY A 357 -19.93 -7.25 4.67
C GLY A 357 -20.11 -7.50 3.17
N GLN A 358 -19.35 -6.79 2.34
CA GLN A 358 -19.46 -6.86 0.88
C GLN A 358 -19.25 -8.29 0.39
N ARG A 359 -20.16 -8.76 -0.46
CA ARG A 359 -20.06 -10.07 -1.11
C ARG A 359 -19.49 -9.93 -2.50
N ASN A 360 -18.83 -11.00 -2.97
CA ASN A 360 -18.51 -11.15 -4.39
C ASN A 360 -19.84 -11.30 -5.17
N PRO A 361 -20.13 -10.44 -6.15
CA PRO A 361 -21.39 -10.51 -6.90
C PRO A 361 -21.52 -11.74 -7.82
N TYR A 362 -20.44 -12.52 -7.97
CA TYR A 362 -20.41 -13.70 -8.84
C TYR A 362 -20.50 -15.05 -8.09
N ASN A 363 -20.64 -15.02 -6.75
CA ASN A 363 -20.74 -16.22 -5.91
C ASN A 363 -22.17 -16.51 -5.44
#